data_AF-A0A0K6G5Z9-F1
#
_entry.id   AF-A0A0K6G5Z9-F1
#
_cell.length_a   1.000
_cell.length_b   1.000
_cell.length_c   1.000
_cell.angle_alpha   90.00
_cell.angle_beta   90.00
_cell.angle_gamma   90.00
#
_symmetry.space_group_name_H-M   'P 1'
#
loop_
_entity.id
_entity.type
_entity.pdbx_description
1 polymer ?
#
loop_
_entity_poly.entity_id
_entity_poly.type
_entity_poly.pdbx_seq_one_letter_code
_entity_poly.pdbx_strand_id
1 'polypeptide(L)'
;MRVLLLGASQNIGYFVAQRLLAKGHTCTFLLRRPDAMQSDPSMSEYIQSGSAKLVRGDALVREDVQKVWDVANSDGPVDLIFFGIGGYPSFSLTKGFVLNPADLTTRSMSILLSVVQASSVRPKLITVSSNGLDPRTHSLLPWLLKIFYEWGLRQPHEDKIGLENNVKQATSSEGWLDPKNSVIVRPSLLTSGKCLADTKSDAYRTGEELRSAWTVSRADVGHFIAEKVVEEWDRWAGKAWVVSY
;
A
#
# COMPACT_ATOMS: atom_id res chain seq x y z
N MET A 1 -12.11 10.08 -9.34
CA MET A 1 -10.78 9.68 -9.85
C MET A 1 -10.83 8.25 -10.33
N ARG A 2 -9.89 7.87 -11.21
CA ARG A 2 -9.62 6.49 -11.62
C ARG A 2 -8.43 5.97 -10.84
N VAL A 3 -8.65 4.90 -10.10
CA VAL A 3 -7.67 4.36 -9.14
C VAL A 3 -7.31 2.94 -9.52
N LEU A 4 -6.01 2.68 -9.69
CA LEU A 4 -5.47 1.32 -9.83
C LEU A 4 -5.06 0.79 -8.46
N LEU A 5 -5.63 -0.33 -8.05
CA LEU A 5 -5.44 -0.93 -6.74
C LEU A 5 -4.69 -2.27 -6.84
N LEU A 6 -3.49 -2.32 -6.27
CA LEU A 6 -2.70 -3.55 -6.11
C LEU A 6 -2.64 -3.93 -4.63
N GLY A 7 -2.96 -5.19 -4.30
CA GLY A 7 -3.00 -5.66 -2.90
C GLY A 7 -4.24 -5.19 -2.12
N ALA A 8 -5.36 -4.94 -2.80
CA ALA A 8 -6.61 -4.46 -2.20
C ALA A 8 -7.67 -5.54 -1.97
N SER A 9 -7.30 -6.83 -2.03
CA SER A 9 -8.25 -7.93 -1.82
C SER A 9 -8.73 -8.09 -0.38
N GLN A 10 -8.06 -7.45 0.58
CA GLN A 10 -8.29 -7.61 2.02
C GLN A 10 -7.54 -6.52 2.80
N ASN A 11 -7.77 -6.44 4.12
CA ASN A 11 -6.97 -5.62 5.04
C ASN A 11 -6.95 -4.13 4.62
N ILE A 12 -5.81 -3.45 4.76
CA ILE A 12 -5.65 -2.00 4.49
C ILE A 12 -6.20 -1.65 3.10
N GLY A 13 -5.76 -2.37 2.07
CA GLY A 13 -6.15 -2.06 0.69
C GLY A 13 -7.65 -2.23 0.44
N TYR A 14 -8.28 -3.19 1.10
CA TYR A 14 -9.74 -3.34 1.05
C TYR A 14 -10.47 -2.18 1.73
N PHE A 15 -10.02 -1.76 2.91
CA PHE A 15 -10.60 -0.58 3.59
C PHE A 15 -10.40 0.71 2.79
N VAL A 16 -9.24 0.87 2.12
CA VAL A 16 -9.00 1.98 1.18
C VAL A 16 -9.99 1.90 0.02
N ALA A 17 -10.12 0.73 -0.60
CA ALA A 17 -11.00 0.53 -1.75
C ALA A 17 -12.45 0.88 -1.43
N GLN A 18 -13.00 0.38 -0.32
CA GLN A 18 -14.37 0.67 0.10
C GLN A 18 -14.61 2.18 0.26
N ARG A 19 -13.68 2.90 0.88
CA ARG A 19 -13.80 4.35 1.07
C ARG A 19 -13.73 5.12 -0.24
N LEU A 20 -12.81 4.76 -1.13
CA LEU A 20 -12.69 5.40 -2.45
C LEU A 20 -13.94 5.14 -3.31
N LEU A 21 -14.46 3.92 -3.29
CA LEU A 21 -15.71 3.56 -3.98
C LEU A 21 -16.92 4.31 -3.41
N ALA A 22 -17.02 4.42 -2.07
CA ALA A 22 -18.08 5.19 -1.42
C ALA A 22 -18.04 6.70 -1.77
N LYS A 23 -16.86 7.23 -2.10
CA LYS A 23 -16.67 8.59 -2.63
C LYS A 23 -16.93 8.73 -4.14
N GLY A 24 -17.44 7.68 -4.79
CA GLY A 24 -17.77 7.69 -6.22
C GLY A 24 -16.55 7.62 -7.14
N HIS A 25 -15.41 7.11 -6.67
CA HIS A 25 -14.26 6.84 -7.53
C HIS A 25 -14.43 5.52 -8.30
N THR A 26 -13.78 5.41 -9.45
CA THR A 26 -13.68 4.15 -10.19
C THR A 26 -12.39 3.45 -9.78
N CYS A 27 -12.50 2.22 -9.30
CA CYS A 27 -11.38 1.42 -8.82
C CYS A 27 -11.18 0.18 -9.70
N THR A 28 -9.99 0.03 -10.25
CA THR A 28 -9.58 -1.17 -10.99
C THR A 28 -8.64 -1.99 -10.11
N PHE A 29 -8.97 -3.26 -9.88
CA PHE A 29 -8.26 -4.14 -8.95
C PHE A 29 -7.45 -5.17 -9.72
N LEU A 30 -6.17 -5.34 -9.34
CA LEU A 30 -5.39 -6.53 -9.70
C LEU A 30 -5.55 -7.59 -8.61
N LEU A 31 -6.18 -8.71 -8.95
CA LEU A 31 -6.53 -9.78 -8.01
C LEU A 31 -6.07 -11.15 -8.51
N ARG A 32 -5.37 -11.91 -7.68
CA ARG A 32 -5.05 -13.32 -7.99
C ARG A 32 -6.30 -14.20 -8.03
N ARG A 33 -7.27 -13.90 -7.16
CA ARG A 33 -8.55 -14.62 -6.99
C ARG A 33 -9.70 -13.61 -6.89
N PRO A 34 -10.23 -13.09 -8.02
CA PRO A 34 -11.33 -12.13 -8.02
C PRO A 34 -12.63 -12.70 -7.41
N ASP A 35 -12.82 -14.02 -7.42
CA ASP A 35 -14.04 -14.70 -6.96
C ASP A 35 -14.42 -14.34 -5.51
N ALA A 36 -13.41 -14.13 -4.65
CA ALA A 36 -13.63 -13.72 -3.26
C ALA A 36 -14.22 -12.31 -3.16
N MET A 37 -13.82 -11.39 -4.05
CA MET A 37 -14.35 -10.03 -4.10
C MET A 37 -15.70 -9.98 -4.81
N GLN A 38 -15.92 -10.83 -5.81
CA GLN A 38 -17.22 -10.98 -6.47
C GLN A 38 -18.31 -11.49 -5.53
N SER A 39 -17.92 -12.34 -4.57
CA SER A 39 -18.83 -12.91 -3.58
C SER A 39 -19.06 -12.01 -2.36
N ASP A 40 -18.42 -10.84 -2.31
CA ASP A 40 -18.55 -9.89 -1.21
C ASP A 40 -19.80 -9.01 -1.39
N PRO A 41 -20.81 -9.11 -0.48
CA PRO A 41 -22.02 -8.31 -0.59
C PRO A 41 -21.75 -6.79 -0.59
N SER A 42 -20.72 -6.33 0.14
CA SER A 42 -20.37 -4.90 0.22
C SER A 42 -19.77 -4.34 -1.07
N MET A 43 -19.33 -5.21 -1.99
CA MET A 43 -18.73 -4.84 -3.27
C MET A 43 -19.72 -4.99 -4.43
N SER A 44 -20.85 -5.65 -4.21
CA SER A 44 -21.78 -6.08 -5.27
C SER A 44 -22.31 -4.91 -6.10
N GLU A 45 -22.75 -3.82 -5.46
CA GLU A 45 -23.26 -2.62 -6.15
C GLU A 45 -22.16 -1.93 -6.99
N TYR A 46 -20.95 -1.83 -6.45
CA TYR A 46 -19.82 -1.22 -7.16
C TYR A 46 -19.39 -2.05 -8.37
N ILE A 47 -19.44 -3.38 -8.26
CA ILE A 47 -19.13 -4.28 -9.38
C ILE A 47 -20.22 -4.17 -10.46
N GLN A 48 -21.50 -4.21 -10.07
CA GLN A 48 -22.63 -4.11 -11.01
C GLN A 48 -22.68 -2.77 -11.74
N SER A 49 -22.36 -1.67 -11.06
CA SER A 49 -22.29 -0.33 -11.66
C SER A 49 -21.04 -0.09 -12.52
N GLY A 50 -20.06 -1.01 -12.51
CA GLY A 50 -18.78 -0.83 -13.19
C GLY A 50 -17.79 0.09 -12.47
N SER A 51 -18.15 0.61 -11.29
CA SER A 51 -17.26 1.42 -10.44
C SER A 51 -16.11 0.59 -9.88
N ALA A 52 -16.30 -0.72 -9.67
CA ALA A 52 -15.25 -1.66 -9.30
C ALA A 52 -14.97 -2.63 -10.45
N LYS A 53 -13.81 -2.49 -11.11
CA LYS A 53 -13.36 -3.36 -12.20
C LYS A 53 -12.39 -4.40 -11.66
N LEU A 54 -12.69 -5.69 -11.83
CA LEU A 54 -11.87 -6.77 -11.29
C LEU A 54 -11.06 -7.42 -12.40
N VAL A 55 -9.73 -7.35 -12.30
CA VAL A 55 -8.81 -7.98 -13.26
C VAL A 55 -8.07 -9.11 -12.58
N ARG A 56 -8.24 -10.34 -13.10
CA ARG A 56 -7.47 -11.50 -12.67
C ARG A 56 -6.02 -11.37 -13.14
N GLY A 57 -5.07 -11.52 -12.22
CA GLY A 57 -3.64 -11.55 -12.53
C GLY A 57 -2.76 -11.56 -11.27
N ASP A 58 -1.44 -11.67 -11.49
CA ASP A 58 -0.41 -11.62 -10.45
C ASP A 58 0.53 -10.42 -10.66
N ALA A 59 0.81 -9.69 -9.59
CA ALA A 59 1.70 -8.53 -9.64
C ALA A 59 3.18 -8.91 -9.83
N LEU A 60 3.53 -10.20 -9.80
CA LEU A 60 4.84 -10.73 -10.16
C LEU A 60 4.97 -11.04 -11.66
N VAL A 61 3.89 -10.90 -12.43
CA VAL A 61 3.85 -11.15 -13.88
C VAL A 61 3.64 -9.82 -14.60
N ARG A 62 4.60 -9.42 -15.44
CA ARG A 62 4.58 -8.12 -16.12
C ARG A 62 3.34 -7.96 -16.98
N GLU A 63 2.97 -9.00 -17.71
CA GLU A 63 1.84 -9.02 -18.63
C GLU A 63 0.51 -8.82 -17.91
N ASP A 64 0.37 -9.37 -16.70
CA ASP A 64 -0.81 -9.17 -15.86
C ASP A 64 -0.89 -7.73 -15.33
N VAL A 65 0.25 -7.15 -14.96
CA VAL A 65 0.35 -5.74 -14.54
C VAL A 65 0.06 -4.80 -15.71
N GLN A 66 0.56 -5.11 -16.92
CA GLN A 66 0.23 -4.37 -18.14
C GLN A 66 -1.26 -4.46 -18.45
N LYS A 67 -1.84 -5.66 -18.38
CA LYS A 67 -3.27 -5.87 -18.64
C LYS A 67 -4.16 -5.06 -17.70
N VAL A 68 -3.90 -5.08 -16.39
CA VAL A 68 -4.70 -4.28 -15.45
C VAL A 68 -4.47 -2.78 -15.63
N TRP A 69 -3.25 -2.38 -16.00
CA TRP A 69 -2.92 -1.00 -16.34
C TRP A 69 -3.74 -0.51 -17.54
N ASP A 70 -3.84 -1.31 -18.61
CA ASP A 70 -4.62 -0.98 -19.80
C ASP A 70 -6.12 -0.89 -19.46
N VAL A 71 -6.66 -1.83 -18.68
CA VAL A 71 -8.05 -1.77 -18.20
C VAL A 71 -8.31 -0.53 -17.34
N ALA A 72 -7.35 -0.14 -16.49
CA ALA A 72 -7.48 1.04 -15.64
C ALA A 72 -7.45 2.35 -16.44
N ASN A 73 -6.80 2.35 -17.61
CA ASN A 73 -6.73 3.51 -18.51
C ASN A 73 -7.81 3.52 -19.61
N SER A 74 -8.65 2.48 -19.71
CA SER A 74 -9.61 2.30 -20.83
C SER A 74 -10.59 3.47 -20.98
N ASP A 75 -10.99 4.06 -19.86
CA ASP A 75 -12.03 5.10 -19.81
C ASP A 75 -11.42 6.48 -19.49
N GLY A 76 -10.11 6.64 -19.61
CA GLY A 76 -9.35 7.83 -19.24
C GLY A 76 -8.12 7.50 -18.38
N PRO A 77 -7.18 8.45 -18.24
CA PRO A 77 -5.92 8.20 -17.55
C PRO A 77 -6.14 7.83 -16.08
N VAL A 78 -5.31 6.92 -15.56
CA VAL A 78 -5.24 6.63 -14.13
C VAL A 78 -4.75 7.88 -13.39
N ASP A 79 -5.47 8.27 -12.33
CA ASP A 79 -5.11 9.41 -11.48
C ASP A 79 -4.23 8.99 -10.31
N LEU A 80 -4.50 7.80 -9.76
CA LEU A 80 -3.90 7.30 -8.53
C LEU A 80 -3.63 5.79 -8.61
N ILE A 81 -2.45 5.38 -8.16
CA ILE A 81 -2.11 3.99 -7.89
C ILE A 81 -1.98 3.80 -6.38
N PHE A 82 -2.68 2.81 -5.85
CA PHE A 82 -2.45 2.31 -4.50
C PHE A 82 -1.70 0.98 -4.58
N PHE A 83 -0.54 0.93 -3.94
CA PHE A 83 0.28 -0.27 -3.79
C PHE A 83 0.26 -0.73 -2.32
N GLY A 84 -0.62 -1.68 -2.03
CA GLY A 84 -0.78 -2.32 -0.72
C GLY A 84 -0.35 -3.78 -0.69
N ILE A 85 0.47 -4.22 -1.65
CA ILE A 85 0.93 -5.62 -1.69
C ILE A 85 1.72 -5.96 -0.43
N GLY A 86 1.38 -7.10 0.15
CA GLY A 86 2.09 -7.76 1.23
C GLY A 86 1.82 -9.26 1.15
N GLY A 87 2.71 -10.05 1.74
CA GLY A 87 2.55 -11.50 1.82
C GLY A 87 2.03 -11.94 3.19
N TYR A 88 1.54 -13.18 3.25
CA TYR A 88 1.29 -13.87 4.51
C TYR A 88 2.55 -14.64 4.88
N PRO A 89 3.30 -14.21 5.91
CA PRO A 89 4.52 -14.89 6.27
C PRO A 89 4.23 -16.24 6.93
N SER A 90 5.10 -17.21 6.68
CA SER A 90 5.19 -18.43 7.50
C SER A 90 6.27 -18.25 8.57
N PHE A 91 6.15 -18.98 9.67
CA PHE A 91 7.12 -18.90 10.77
C PHE A 91 8.20 -19.98 10.63
N SER A 92 9.45 -19.59 10.83
CA SER A 92 10.63 -20.44 10.87
C SER A 92 11.38 -20.23 12.18
N LEU A 93 11.69 -21.32 12.89
CA LEU A 93 12.39 -21.28 14.18
C LEU A 93 13.78 -20.64 14.12
N THR A 94 14.44 -20.64 12.95
CA THR A 94 15.79 -20.07 12.80
C THR A 94 15.80 -18.75 12.05
N LYS A 95 14.74 -18.44 11.28
CA LYS A 95 14.68 -17.27 10.39
C LYS A 95 13.57 -16.29 10.74
N GLY A 96 12.76 -16.56 11.76
CA GLY A 96 11.59 -15.75 12.10
C GLY A 96 10.48 -15.88 11.06
N PHE A 97 9.77 -14.79 10.78
CA PHE A 97 8.75 -14.72 9.74
C PHE A 97 9.38 -14.60 8.36
N VAL A 98 9.02 -15.50 7.44
CA VAL A 98 9.53 -15.55 6.07
C VAL A 98 8.40 -15.44 5.05
N LEU A 99 8.65 -14.70 3.98
CA LEU A 99 7.82 -14.58 2.79
C LEU A 99 8.35 -15.49 1.67
N ASN A 100 7.43 -16.01 0.86
CA ASN A 100 7.76 -16.68 -0.39
C ASN A 100 6.91 -16.09 -1.54
N PRO A 101 7.51 -15.45 -2.55
CA PRO A 101 8.94 -15.17 -2.66
C PRO A 101 9.43 -14.15 -1.61
N ALA A 102 10.73 -14.14 -1.34
CA ALA A 102 11.33 -13.28 -0.32
C ALA A 102 11.33 -11.80 -0.71
N ASP A 103 11.32 -11.50 -2.01
CA ASP A 103 11.35 -10.17 -2.62
C ASP A 103 9.99 -9.76 -3.23
N LEU A 104 8.88 -10.29 -2.68
CA LEU A 104 7.53 -10.12 -3.21
C LEU A 104 7.20 -8.66 -3.52
N THR A 105 7.39 -7.77 -2.55
CA THR A 105 6.99 -6.35 -2.69
C THR A 105 8.01 -5.56 -3.49
N THR A 106 9.29 -5.87 -3.36
CA THR A 106 10.37 -5.30 -4.20
C THR A 106 10.11 -5.59 -5.67
N ARG A 107 9.93 -6.87 -6.02
CA ARG A 107 9.77 -7.30 -7.41
C ARG A 107 8.48 -6.76 -8.01
N SER A 108 7.36 -6.86 -7.30
CA SER A 108 6.07 -6.34 -7.79
C SER A 108 6.09 -4.82 -8.00
N MET A 109 6.76 -4.05 -7.14
CA MET A 109 6.92 -2.60 -7.35
C MET A 109 7.80 -2.29 -8.56
N SER A 110 8.91 -3.01 -8.74
CA SER A 110 9.77 -2.84 -9.91
C SER A 110 9.00 -3.08 -11.21
N ILE A 111 8.22 -4.16 -11.27
CA ILE A 111 7.35 -4.46 -12.41
C ILE A 111 6.32 -3.34 -12.63
N LEU A 112 5.60 -2.92 -11.59
CA LEU A 112 4.64 -1.82 -11.68
C LEU A 112 5.27 -0.54 -12.24
N LEU A 113 6.37 -0.08 -11.63
CA LEU A 113 7.06 1.14 -12.06
C LEU A 113 7.52 1.05 -13.51
N SER A 114 8.01 -0.12 -13.94
CA SER A 114 8.44 -0.32 -15.32
C SER A 114 7.29 -0.32 -16.34
N VAL A 115 6.06 -0.68 -15.95
CA VAL A 115 4.85 -0.56 -16.78
C VAL A 115 4.43 0.91 -16.87
N VAL A 116 4.39 1.59 -15.73
CA VAL A 116 4.00 3.02 -15.66
C VAL A 116 5.00 3.90 -16.42
N GLN A 117 6.31 3.66 -16.25
CA GLN A 117 7.39 4.41 -16.92
C GLN A 117 7.28 4.35 -18.44
N ALA A 118 6.92 3.17 -18.98
CA ALA A 118 6.74 2.94 -20.42
C ALA A 118 5.51 3.65 -20.99
N SER A 119 4.59 4.13 -20.14
CA SER A 119 3.42 4.90 -20.53
C SER A 119 3.71 6.41 -20.55
N SER A 120 2.79 7.22 -21.09
CA SER A 120 2.80 8.68 -20.98
C SER A 120 2.06 9.21 -19.73
N VAL A 121 1.35 8.35 -19.00
CA VAL A 121 0.56 8.74 -17.81
C VAL A 121 1.47 8.73 -16.58
N ARG A 122 1.31 9.73 -15.72
CA ARG A 122 2.10 9.91 -14.49
C ARG A 122 1.16 10.04 -13.29
N PRO A 123 0.54 8.93 -12.83
CA PRO A 123 -0.38 8.97 -11.71
C PRO A 123 0.34 9.24 -10.41
N LYS A 124 -0.43 9.67 -9.41
CA LYS A 124 -0.02 9.67 -8.01
C LYS A 124 0.20 8.23 -7.52
N LEU A 125 1.17 7.99 -6.65
CA LEU A 125 1.51 6.66 -6.12
C LEU A 125 1.49 6.68 -4.59
N ILE A 126 0.59 5.89 -3.99
CA ILE A 126 0.61 5.61 -2.55
C ILE A 126 1.18 4.20 -2.34
N THR A 127 2.26 4.09 -1.56
CA THR A 127 2.91 2.82 -1.26
C THR A 127 2.83 2.50 0.22
N VAL A 128 2.26 1.35 0.57
CA VAL A 128 2.24 0.85 1.96
C VAL A 128 3.51 0.03 2.24
N SER A 129 4.38 0.60 3.06
CA SER A 129 5.64 0.03 3.53
C SER A 129 5.51 -0.48 4.98
N SER A 130 6.53 -0.29 5.81
CA SER A 130 6.56 -0.63 7.24
C SER A 130 7.35 0.43 8.03
N ASN A 131 7.06 0.56 9.32
CA ASN A 131 7.87 1.38 10.23
C ASN A 131 9.11 0.62 10.75
N GLY A 132 10.18 1.33 11.08
CA GLY A 132 11.39 0.76 11.69
C GLY A 132 12.35 0.07 10.70
N LEU A 133 12.34 0.51 9.44
CA LEU A 133 13.16 -0.05 8.36
C LEU A 133 14.59 0.50 8.30
N ASP A 134 14.81 1.73 8.77
CA ASP A 134 16.13 2.36 8.81
C ASP A 134 16.66 2.45 10.25
N PRO A 135 17.99 2.58 10.47
CA PRO A 135 18.56 2.60 11.82
C PRO A 135 17.97 3.68 12.73
N ARG A 136 17.60 4.84 12.17
CA ARG A 136 17.03 5.95 12.94
C ARG A 136 15.63 5.61 13.39
N THR A 137 14.73 5.21 12.49
CA THR A 137 13.35 4.84 12.86
C THR A 137 13.32 3.57 13.73
N HIS A 138 14.22 2.61 13.49
CA HIS A 138 14.40 1.44 14.33
C HIS A 138 14.79 1.81 15.76
N SER A 139 15.70 2.78 15.94
CA SER A 139 16.11 3.27 17.27
C SER A 139 14.97 3.91 18.08
N LEU A 140 13.92 4.39 17.40
CA LEU A 140 12.74 5.02 18.02
C LEU A 140 11.66 4.01 18.42
N LEU A 141 11.80 2.75 18.01
CA LEU A 141 10.88 1.69 18.39
C LEU A 141 10.97 1.38 19.90
N PRO A 142 9.87 0.93 20.51
CA PRO A 142 9.89 0.32 21.83
C PRO A 142 10.89 -0.83 21.91
N TRP A 143 11.60 -0.96 23.03
CA TRP A 143 12.70 -1.92 23.19
C TRP A 143 12.30 -3.37 22.89
N LEU A 144 11.11 -3.81 23.35
CA LEU A 144 10.60 -5.15 23.07
C LEU A 144 10.34 -5.38 21.56
N LEU A 145 9.90 -4.35 20.83
CA LEU A 145 9.69 -4.45 19.39
C LEU A 145 11.01 -4.50 18.63
N LYS A 146 12.09 -3.86 19.10
CA LYS A 146 13.42 -3.93 18.46
C LYS A 146 13.92 -5.38 18.38
N ILE A 147 13.89 -6.09 19.50
CA ILE A 147 14.33 -7.49 19.58
C ILE A 147 13.51 -8.37 18.61
N PHE A 148 12.19 -8.19 18.60
CA PHE A 148 11.32 -8.92 17.68
C PHE A 148 11.55 -8.53 16.22
N TYR A 149 11.83 -7.26 15.92
CA TYR A 149 12.00 -6.75 14.55
C TYR A 149 13.35 -7.18 13.95
N GLU A 150 14.43 -7.14 14.73
CA GLU A 150 15.78 -7.53 14.29
C GLU A 150 15.86 -9.03 13.96
N TRP A 151 15.18 -9.88 14.73
CA TRP A 151 15.21 -11.33 14.51
C TRP A 151 14.01 -11.83 13.70
N GLY A 152 12.80 -11.44 14.10
CA GLY A 152 11.55 -12.00 13.60
C GLY A 152 11.07 -11.44 12.27
N LEU A 153 11.45 -10.21 11.90
CA LEU A 153 10.93 -9.52 10.71
C LEU A 153 12.02 -9.15 9.69
N ARG A 154 13.25 -9.67 9.85
CA ARG A 154 14.38 -9.31 9.00
C ARG A 154 14.08 -9.47 7.50
N GLN A 155 13.64 -10.65 7.06
CA GLN A 155 13.38 -10.91 5.64
C GLN A 155 12.21 -10.05 5.08
N PRO A 156 11.04 -9.93 5.75
CA PRO A 156 10.01 -8.98 5.35
C PRO A 156 10.48 -7.52 5.31
N HIS A 157 11.37 -7.10 6.22
CA HIS A 157 11.90 -5.74 6.24
C HIS A 157 12.89 -5.49 5.11
N GLU A 158 13.76 -6.45 4.79
CA GLU A 158 14.63 -6.39 3.61
C GLU A 158 13.81 -6.19 2.32
N ASP A 159 12.69 -6.90 2.18
CA ASP A 159 11.79 -6.72 1.05
C ASP A 159 11.11 -5.34 1.04
N LYS A 160 10.67 -4.83 2.21
CA LYS A 160 10.10 -3.48 2.31
C LYS A 160 11.13 -2.37 2.05
N ILE A 161 12.41 -2.60 2.37
CA ILE A 161 13.51 -1.70 2.00
C ILE A 161 13.68 -1.69 0.48
N GLY A 162 13.70 -2.85 -0.17
CA GLY A 162 13.77 -2.94 -1.63
C GLY A 162 12.59 -2.25 -2.32
N LEU A 163 11.37 -2.44 -1.81
CA LEU A 163 10.17 -1.70 -2.22
C LEU A 163 10.38 -0.17 -2.16
N GLU A 164 10.83 0.36 -1.02
CA GLU A 164 11.05 1.80 -0.88
C GLU A 164 12.19 2.32 -1.76
N ASN A 165 13.24 1.53 -1.96
CA ASN A 165 14.37 1.90 -2.80
C ASN A 165 13.93 2.05 -4.27
N ASN A 166 13.05 1.18 -4.76
CA ASN A 166 12.47 1.31 -6.09
C ASN A 166 11.71 2.64 -6.25
N VAL A 167 10.88 3.00 -5.26
CA VAL A 167 10.15 4.28 -5.27
C VAL A 167 11.11 5.46 -5.22
N LYS A 168 12.07 5.44 -4.29
CA LYS A 168 13.07 6.52 -4.12
C LYS A 168 13.92 6.72 -5.38
N GLN A 169 14.28 5.63 -6.06
CA GLN A 169 15.01 5.71 -7.33
C GLN A 169 14.16 6.36 -8.41
N ALA A 170 12.91 5.93 -8.57
CA ALA A 170 11.98 6.51 -9.53
C ALA A 170 11.70 8.00 -9.27
N THR A 171 11.77 8.43 -8.01
CA THR A 171 11.56 9.82 -7.58
C THR A 171 12.85 10.58 -7.22
N SER A 172 14.01 10.08 -7.63
CA SER A 172 15.28 10.78 -7.42
C SER A 172 15.42 11.96 -8.39
N SER A 173 16.49 12.76 -8.27
CA SER A 173 16.78 13.83 -9.24
C SER A 173 16.98 13.31 -10.67
N GLU A 174 17.49 12.08 -10.80
CA GLU A 174 17.65 11.36 -12.07
C GLU A 174 16.45 10.44 -12.36
N GLY A 175 15.44 10.46 -11.50
CA GLY A 175 14.22 9.65 -11.61
C GLY A 175 13.25 10.21 -12.65
N TRP A 176 12.33 9.35 -13.11
CA TRP A 176 11.33 9.72 -14.13
C TRP A 176 9.99 10.14 -13.53
N LEU A 177 9.78 9.96 -12.23
CA LEU A 177 8.56 10.30 -11.51
C LEU A 177 8.81 11.50 -10.59
N ASP A 178 7.95 12.51 -10.63
CA ASP A 178 8.05 13.65 -9.71
C ASP A 178 7.98 13.14 -8.25
N PRO A 179 8.90 13.54 -7.35
CA PRO A 179 8.78 13.25 -5.92
C PRO A 179 7.39 13.52 -5.34
N LYS A 180 6.75 14.63 -5.75
CA LYS A 180 5.40 15.02 -5.32
C LYS A 180 4.28 14.13 -5.87
N ASN A 181 4.58 13.22 -6.78
CA ASN A 181 3.67 12.17 -7.22
C ASN A 181 3.76 10.90 -6.37
N SER A 182 4.47 10.91 -5.24
CA SER A 182 4.57 9.74 -4.36
C SER A 182 4.27 10.05 -2.89
N VAL A 183 3.68 9.07 -2.18
CA VAL A 183 3.56 9.03 -0.72
C VAL A 183 3.87 7.62 -0.23
N ILE A 184 4.78 7.50 0.73
CA ILE A 184 5.08 6.23 1.40
C ILE A 184 4.38 6.23 2.77
N VAL A 185 3.59 5.20 3.05
CA VAL A 185 2.90 5.02 4.34
C VAL A 185 3.58 3.90 5.11
N ARG A 186 4.08 4.19 6.31
CA ARG A 186 4.82 3.28 7.19
C ARG A 186 4.00 2.98 8.44
N PRO A 187 3.01 2.07 8.37
CA PRO A 187 2.24 1.70 9.54
C PRO A 187 3.11 1.04 10.61
N SER A 188 2.73 1.23 11.87
CA SER A 188 3.26 0.46 13.01
C SER A 188 2.73 -0.98 13.00
N LEU A 189 3.02 -1.77 14.03
CA LEU A 189 2.60 -3.16 14.08
C LEU A 189 1.08 -3.28 13.89
N LEU A 190 0.69 -3.99 12.82
CA LEU A 190 -0.69 -4.01 12.35
C LEU A 190 -1.58 -4.88 13.23
N THR A 191 -2.67 -4.29 13.68
CA THR A 191 -3.75 -4.97 14.42
C THR A 191 -5.02 -5.03 13.59
N SER A 192 -5.97 -5.86 14.02
CA SER A 192 -7.33 -5.90 13.47
C SER A 192 -8.28 -5.30 14.49
N GLY A 193 -9.33 -4.65 14.00
CA GLY A 193 -10.32 -4.00 14.85
C GLY A 193 -11.16 -3.00 14.06
N LYS A 194 -12.08 -2.34 14.76
CA LYS A 194 -12.86 -1.23 14.20
C LYS A 194 -11.93 -0.06 13.84
N CYS A 195 -12.32 0.73 12.86
CA CYS A 195 -11.71 2.02 12.58
C CYS A 195 -12.06 2.97 13.73
N LEU A 196 -11.09 3.32 14.57
CA LEU A 196 -11.31 4.27 15.65
C LEU A 196 -11.54 5.68 15.10
N ALA A 197 -10.91 5.99 13.96
CA ALA A 197 -10.99 7.29 13.31
C ALA A 197 -12.39 7.66 12.81
N ASP A 198 -13.28 6.69 12.60
CA ASP A 198 -14.69 6.93 12.28
C ASP A 198 -15.47 7.58 13.43
N THR A 199 -14.94 7.48 14.66
CA THR A 199 -15.58 8.02 15.87
C THR A 199 -14.74 9.08 16.59
N LYS A 200 -13.43 9.14 16.28
CA LYS A 200 -12.47 10.01 16.96
C LYS A 200 -11.48 10.61 15.96
N SER A 201 -11.51 11.93 15.77
CA SER A 201 -10.68 12.62 14.77
C SER A 201 -9.15 12.50 14.97
N ASP A 202 -8.72 12.33 16.23
CA ASP A 202 -7.34 12.14 16.67
C ASP A 202 -7.06 10.67 17.08
N ALA A 203 -7.74 9.71 16.46
CA ALA A 203 -7.59 8.28 16.77
C ALA A 203 -6.16 7.73 16.58
N TYR A 204 -5.36 8.34 15.69
CA TYR A 204 -3.99 7.95 15.42
C TYR A 204 -3.11 9.19 15.18
N ARG A 205 -1.82 9.00 15.41
CA ARG A 205 -0.74 9.96 15.14
C ARG A 205 -0.07 9.67 13.81
N THR A 206 0.40 10.74 13.18
CA THR A 206 1.18 10.71 11.94
C THR A 206 2.42 11.58 12.06
N GLY A 207 3.55 11.12 11.53
CA GLY A 207 4.77 11.91 11.46
C GLY A 207 5.82 11.24 10.58
N GLU A 208 6.78 11.99 10.04
CA GLU A 208 7.91 11.40 9.30
C GLU A 208 8.70 10.44 10.21
N GLU A 209 8.75 10.75 11.50
CA GLU A 209 9.26 9.90 12.57
C GLU A 209 8.33 9.98 13.79
N LEU A 210 8.09 8.86 14.46
CA LEU A 210 7.30 8.81 15.70
C LEU A 210 8.03 8.02 16.78
N ARG A 211 8.08 8.57 17.99
CA ARG A 211 8.49 7.86 19.20
C ARG A 211 7.34 7.01 19.74
N SER A 212 7.68 5.84 20.28
CA SER A 212 6.74 4.91 20.92
C SER A 212 5.62 4.44 19.97
N ALA A 213 5.97 4.22 18.70
CA ALA A 213 5.02 3.79 17.68
C ALA A 213 4.79 2.27 17.79
N TRP A 214 3.80 1.86 18.59
CA TRP A 214 3.56 0.46 18.93
C TRP A 214 2.71 -0.24 17.86
N THR A 215 1.46 0.16 17.73
CA THR A 215 0.46 -0.53 16.92
C THR A 215 -0.44 0.46 16.20
N VAL A 216 -1.12 -0.02 15.16
CA VAL A 216 -2.21 0.68 14.50
C VAL A 216 -3.15 -0.35 13.87
N SER A 217 -4.45 -0.09 13.81
CA SER A 217 -5.37 -1.00 13.11
C SER A 217 -5.23 -0.86 11.59
N ARG A 218 -5.42 -1.96 10.87
CA ARG A 218 -5.49 -1.94 9.39
C ARG A 218 -6.60 -1.02 8.89
N ALA A 219 -7.69 -0.89 9.63
CA ALA A 219 -8.81 -0.03 9.31
C ALA A 219 -8.44 1.46 9.43
N ASP A 220 -7.74 1.86 10.49
CA ASP A 220 -7.28 3.24 10.68
C ASP A 220 -6.20 3.64 9.67
N VAL A 221 -5.34 2.71 9.24
CA VAL A 221 -4.41 2.97 8.12
C VAL A 221 -5.19 3.20 6.83
N GLY A 222 -6.24 2.40 6.57
CA GLY A 222 -7.12 2.61 5.41
C GLY A 222 -7.83 3.96 5.45
N HIS A 223 -8.33 4.35 6.63
CA HIS A 223 -8.90 5.68 6.86
C HIS A 223 -7.86 6.78 6.60
N PHE A 224 -6.65 6.68 7.16
CA PHE A 224 -5.59 7.65 6.91
C PHE A 224 -5.32 7.88 5.42
N ILE A 225 -5.25 6.80 4.66
CA ILE A 225 -4.97 6.87 3.24
C ILE A 225 -6.14 7.53 2.49
N ALA A 226 -7.36 7.04 2.67
CA ALA A 226 -8.51 7.49 1.88
C ALA A 226 -9.10 8.84 2.33
N GLU A 227 -8.99 9.18 3.62
CA GLU A 227 -9.61 10.38 4.19
C GLU A 227 -8.63 11.53 4.43
N LYS A 228 -7.32 11.25 4.52
CA LYS A 228 -6.29 12.30 4.72
C LYS A 228 -5.34 12.39 3.54
N VAL A 229 -4.66 11.30 3.17
CA VAL A 229 -3.63 11.34 2.12
C VAL A 229 -4.23 11.70 0.76
N VAL A 230 -5.34 11.07 0.39
CA VAL A 230 -6.00 11.31 -0.90
C VAL A 230 -6.61 12.71 -0.97
N GLU A 231 -7.28 13.16 0.08
CA GLU A 231 -7.98 14.45 0.13
C GLU A 231 -7.03 15.66 0.25
N GLU A 232 -5.95 15.52 1.02
CA GLU A 232 -4.98 16.59 1.29
C GLU A 232 -3.62 16.30 0.62
N TRP A 233 -3.61 15.81 -0.62
CA TRP A 233 -2.41 15.26 -1.28
C TRP A 233 -1.13 16.08 -1.08
N ASP A 234 -1.17 17.38 -1.33
CA ASP A 234 0.00 18.27 -1.28
C ASP A 234 0.64 18.35 0.10
N ARG A 235 -0.11 18.06 1.17
CA ARG A 235 0.39 17.99 2.55
C ARG A 235 1.28 16.75 2.76
N TRP A 236 0.98 15.66 2.07
CA TRP A 236 1.59 14.35 2.31
C TRP A 236 2.63 13.96 1.26
N ALA A 237 2.52 14.52 0.06
CA ALA A 237 3.34 14.25 -1.11
C ALA A 237 4.85 14.40 -0.87
N GLY A 238 5.63 13.55 -1.54
CA GLY A 238 7.11 13.57 -1.53
C GLY A 238 7.76 13.02 -0.27
N LYS A 239 6.99 12.41 0.64
CA LYS A 239 7.47 12.02 1.97
C LYS A 239 7.00 10.62 2.38
N ALA A 240 7.69 10.09 3.40
CA ALA A 240 7.29 8.88 4.10
C ALA A 240 6.67 9.23 5.45
N TRP A 241 5.52 8.62 5.78
CA TRP A 241 4.75 8.94 6.98
C TRP A 241 4.50 7.70 7.82
N VAL A 242 4.95 7.75 9.07
CA VAL A 242 4.63 6.74 10.09
C VAL A 242 3.20 6.96 10.59
N VAL A 243 2.43 5.88 10.71
CA VAL A 243 1.08 5.90 11.30
C VAL A 243 1.07 4.96 12.51
N SER A 244 0.65 5.48 13.65
CA SER A 244 0.61 4.76 14.93
C SER A 244 -0.45 5.33 15.85
N TYR A 245 -0.84 4.60 16.89
CA TYR A 245 -1.56 5.19 18.03
C TYR A 245 -0.64 6.07 18.90
#